data_AF-A0A6G2K141-F1
#
_entry.id   AF-A0A6G2K141-F1
#
_cell.length_a   1.000
_cell.length_b   1.000
_cell.length_c   1.000
_cell.angle_alpha   90.00
_cell.angle_beta   90.00
_cell.angle_gamma   90.00
#
_symmetry.space_group_name_H-M   'P 1'
#
loop_
_entity.id
_entity.type
_entity.pdbx_description
1 polymer ?
#
loop_
_entity_poly.entity_id
_entity_poly.type
_entity_poly.pdbx_seq_one_letter_code
_entity_poly.pdbx_strand_id
1 'polypeptide(L)'
;MEQIYQDNGGGETRLDEAFAEHFGGPLPDVVNAEQQFTIVASELDPASDRIIEFLAESYDVPINAVFFRHFADGGHEYLARTWLLDPHQVGDKAARPSRRKLRPWNGRDFYVILGRAEPGDPRWPIAHKYGFLNAGGGSWYWKPLRNLKPGHRVFAYVGGAGYVGIGQVTGKVIPARDAEVEIEGRRQPLLDQPDVSEAWKQGAVSEDSQVTEMVVPVEWLAARPVEEAFRKQGLFASQLTACKLYDEHTIKTVEAAFGLNEATN
;
A
#
# COMPACT_ATOMS: atom_id res chain seq x y z
N MET A 1 -6.80 14.64 -11.92
CA MET A 1 -7.17 13.32 -12.49
C MET A 1 -8.68 13.27 -12.64
N GLU A 2 -9.45 13.43 -11.56
CA GLU A 2 -10.92 13.55 -11.62
C GLU A 2 -11.39 14.60 -12.63
N GLN A 3 -10.93 15.85 -12.51
CA GLN A 3 -11.35 16.91 -13.43
C GLN A 3 -10.98 16.65 -14.90
N ILE A 4 -9.80 16.06 -15.15
CA ILE A 4 -9.39 15.67 -16.50
C ILE A 4 -10.29 14.56 -17.06
N TYR A 5 -10.69 13.60 -16.23
CA TYR A 5 -11.62 12.54 -16.63
C TYR A 5 -13.00 13.12 -16.97
N GLN A 6 -13.52 14.03 -16.14
CA GLN A 6 -14.78 14.73 -16.39
C GLN A 6 -14.74 15.53 -17.70
N ASP A 7 -13.64 16.26 -17.93
CA ASP A 7 -13.44 17.06 -19.15
C ASP A 7 -13.29 16.20 -20.42
N ASN A 8 -12.99 14.90 -20.30
CA ASN A 8 -12.75 13.98 -21.44
C ASN A 8 -13.82 12.88 -21.57
N GLY A 9 -15.06 13.16 -21.14
CA GLY A 9 -16.19 12.26 -21.37
C GLY A 9 -16.49 11.29 -20.21
N GLY A 10 -16.06 11.63 -18.99
CA GLY A 10 -16.32 10.85 -17.78
C GLY A 10 -17.78 10.71 -17.36
N GLY A 11 -18.72 11.39 -18.03
CA GLY A 11 -20.15 11.31 -17.71
C GLY A 11 -20.46 11.78 -16.29
N GLU A 12 -21.50 11.24 -15.66
CA GLU A 12 -21.82 11.51 -14.24
C GLU A 12 -21.05 10.60 -13.27
N THR A 13 -20.37 9.57 -13.78
CA THR A 13 -19.60 8.61 -12.98
C THR A 13 -18.28 9.24 -12.55
N ARG A 14 -17.82 8.94 -11.33
CA ARG A 14 -16.52 9.40 -10.86
C ARG A 14 -15.39 8.53 -11.42
N LEU A 15 -14.19 9.10 -11.55
CA LEU A 15 -13.03 8.38 -12.11
C LEU A 15 -12.69 7.12 -11.31
N ASP A 16 -12.78 7.17 -9.98
CA ASP A 16 -12.49 6.03 -9.09
C ASP A 16 -13.43 4.85 -9.32
N GLU A 17 -14.74 5.13 -9.44
CA GLU A 17 -15.77 4.14 -9.72
C GLU A 17 -15.63 3.56 -11.14
N ALA A 18 -15.48 4.43 -12.15
CA ALA A 18 -15.32 4.01 -13.54
C ALA A 18 -14.02 3.21 -13.75
N PHE A 19 -12.92 3.61 -13.10
CA PHE A 19 -11.66 2.88 -13.16
C PHE A 19 -11.80 1.49 -12.55
N ALA A 20 -12.44 1.40 -11.39
CA ALA A 20 -12.62 0.12 -10.73
C ALA A 20 -13.60 -0.81 -11.46
N GLU A 21 -14.59 -0.27 -12.16
CA GLU A 21 -15.47 -1.03 -13.05
C GLU A 21 -14.70 -1.59 -14.25
N HIS A 22 -13.87 -0.76 -14.89
CA HIS A 22 -13.15 -1.15 -16.09
C HIS A 22 -11.96 -2.08 -15.82
N PHE A 23 -11.20 -1.82 -14.76
CA PHE A 23 -9.93 -2.50 -14.47
C PHE A 23 -10.00 -3.48 -13.28
N GLY A 24 -11.14 -3.59 -12.61
CA GLY A 24 -11.36 -4.57 -11.53
C GLY A 24 -10.57 -4.31 -10.23
N GLY A 25 -10.01 -3.11 -10.07
CA GLY A 25 -9.22 -2.70 -8.89
C GLY A 25 -9.31 -1.20 -8.63
N PRO A 26 -8.99 -0.73 -7.41
CA PRO A 26 -9.06 0.69 -7.09
C PRO A 26 -8.08 1.50 -7.95
N LEU A 27 -8.41 2.77 -8.20
CA LEU A 27 -7.52 3.69 -8.88
C LEU A 27 -6.17 3.75 -8.12
N PRO A 28 -5.04 3.38 -8.75
CA PRO A 28 -3.75 3.41 -8.09
C PRO A 28 -3.37 4.83 -7.64
N ASP A 29 -2.73 4.96 -6.48
CA ASP A 29 -2.18 6.22 -6.01
C ASP A 29 -1.14 6.81 -7.00
N VAL A 30 -0.49 5.94 -7.77
CA VAL A 30 0.46 6.30 -8.82
C VAL A 30 0.08 5.56 -10.10
N VAL A 31 -0.27 6.33 -11.13
CA VAL A 31 -0.46 5.84 -12.49
C VAL A 31 0.80 6.22 -13.28
N ASN A 32 1.32 5.30 -14.10
CA ASN A 32 2.55 5.52 -14.88
C ASN A 32 3.80 5.76 -14.00
N ALA A 33 3.92 5.06 -12.87
CA ALA A 33 5.05 5.17 -11.95
C ALA A 33 6.40 4.84 -12.63
N GLU A 34 6.35 3.90 -13.57
CA GLU A 34 7.48 3.42 -14.36
C GLU A 34 7.07 3.47 -15.83
N GLN A 35 7.57 4.47 -16.58
CA GLN A 35 7.47 4.49 -18.03
C GLN A 35 8.87 4.28 -18.59
N GLN A 36 9.00 3.40 -19.57
CA GLN A 36 10.24 3.22 -20.33
C GLN A 36 9.89 3.29 -21.82
N PHE A 37 10.59 4.16 -22.53
CA PHE A 37 10.46 4.32 -23.98
C PHE A 37 11.65 3.62 -24.63
N THR A 38 11.40 2.57 -25.40
CA THR A 38 12.45 1.89 -26.19
C THR A 38 12.15 2.07 -27.68
N ILE A 39 13.08 2.72 -28.38
CA ILE A 39 13.05 2.83 -29.84
C ILE A 39 13.79 1.62 -30.42
N VAL A 40 13.16 0.89 -31.34
CA VAL A 40 13.79 -0.23 -32.06
C VAL A 40 13.98 0.19 -33.50
N ALA A 41 15.23 0.20 -33.97
CA ALA A 41 15.55 0.58 -35.35
C ALA A 41 16.67 -0.30 -35.93
N SER A 42 16.81 -0.33 -37.26
CA SER A 42 17.97 -0.96 -37.92
C SER A 42 19.24 -0.11 -37.78
N GLU A 43 19.07 1.21 -37.75
CA GLU A 43 20.12 2.22 -37.57
C GLU A 43 19.50 3.52 -37.04
N LEU A 44 20.32 4.40 -36.45
CA LEU A 44 19.96 5.78 -36.16
C LEU A 44 20.91 6.73 -36.87
N ASP A 45 20.35 7.88 -37.26
CA ASP A 45 21.14 9.01 -37.70
C ASP A 45 21.70 9.82 -36.51
N PRO A 46 22.79 10.58 -36.70
CA PRO A 46 23.41 11.37 -35.62
C PRO A 46 22.52 12.45 -35.00
N ALA A 47 21.41 12.86 -35.63
CA ALA A 47 20.47 13.78 -35.00
C ALA A 47 19.55 13.03 -34.02
N SER A 48 19.10 11.83 -34.37
CA SER A 48 18.31 10.97 -33.48
C SER A 48 19.10 10.55 -32.24
N ASP A 49 20.37 10.17 -32.37
CA ASP A 49 21.25 9.86 -31.23
C ASP A 49 21.29 11.04 -30.24
N ARG A 50 21.59 12.24 -30.74
CA ARG A 50 21.67 13.47 -29.94
C ARG A 50 20.36 13.83 -29.25
N ILE A 51 19.21 13.59 -29.90
CA ILE A 51 17.89 13.86 -29.32
C ILE A 51 17.63 12.89 -28.15
N ILE A 52 17.91 11.60 -28.33
CA ILE A 52 17.68 10.58 -27.31
C ILE A 52 18.61 10.81 -26.11
N GLU A 53 19.90 11.07 -26.37
CA GLU A 53 20.87 11.45 -25.33
C GLU A 53 20.43 12.71 -24.57
N PHE A 54 20.03 13.76 -25.29
CA PHE A 54 19.57 15.00 -24.67
C PHE A 54 18.35 14.79 -23.77
N LEU A 55 17.35 14.03 -24.22
CA LEU A 55 16.16 13.72 -23.43
C LEU A 55 16.50 12.86 -22.20
N ALA A 56 17.35 11.85 -22.36
CA ALA A 56 17.72 10.92 -21.30
C ALA A 56 18.68 11.53 -20.25
N GLU A 57 19.60 12.39 -20.68
CA GLU A 57 20.62 12.98 -19.80
C GLU A 57 20.20 14.33 -19.23
N SER A 58 19.58 15.19 -20.04
CA SER A 58 19.25 16.57 -19.61
C SER A 58 17.87 16.70 -18.97
N TYR A 59 16.93 15.82 -19.32
CA TYR A 59 15.53 15.88 -18.85
C TYR A 59 15.09 14.65 -18.06
N ASP A 60 15.99 13.70 -17.81
CA ASP A 60 15.72 12.45 -17.08
C ASP A 60 14.53 11.67 -17.67
N VAL A 61 14.30 11.81 -18.99
CA VAL A 61 13.27 11.06 -19.69
C VAL A 61 13.75 9.62 -19.83
N PRO A 62 12.97 8.62 -19.40
CA PRO A 62 13.37 7.21 -19.46
C PRO A 62 13.23 6.66 -20.89
N ILE A 63 14.02 7.18 -21.82
CA ILE A 63 14.05 6.82 -23.23
C ILE A 63 15.40 6.21 -23.61
N ASN A 64 15.39 5.14 -24.39
CA ASN A 64 16.58 4.51 -24.96
C ASN A 64 16.27 3.96 -26.35
N ALA A 65 17.31 3.55 -27.08
CA ALA A 65 17.18 2.91 -28.36
C ALA A 65 18.04 1.64 -28.45
N VAL A 66 17.54 0.65 -29.18
CA VAL A 66 18.22 -0.61 -29.47
C VAL A 66 18.24 -0.86 -30.97
N PHE A 67 19.40 -1.28 -31.47
CA PHE A 67 19.60 -1.65 -32.87
C PHE A 67 20.05 -3.08 -32.99
N PHE A 68 19.51 -3.76 -34.00
CA PHE A 68 19.87 -5.13 -34.31
C PHE A 68 20.79 -5.16 -35.54
N ARG A 69 21.92 -5.85 -35.41
CA ARG A 69 22.86 -6.07 -36.50
C ARG A 69 22.92 -7.56 -36.82
N HIS A 70 22.80 -7.87 -38.10
CA HIS A 70 22.96 -9.22 -38.61
C HIS A 70 24.41 -9.44 -39.05
N PHE A 71 25.01 -10.56 -38.64
CA PHE A 71 26.33 -11.01 -39.05
C PHE A 71 26.23 -12.44 -39.56
N ALA A 72 27.06 -12.80 -40.54
CA ALA A 72 27.21 -14.19 -40.97
C ALA A 72 28.69 -14.56 -40.94
N ASP A 73 29.02 -15.69 -40.32
CA ASP A 73 30.38 -16.24 -40.29
C ASP A 73 30.34 -17.77 -40.30
N GLY A 74 31.18 -18.40 -41.11
CA GLY A 74 31.31 -19.87 -41.16
C GLY A 74 30.02 -20.65 -41.48
N GLY A 75 29.04 -20.05 -42.15
CA GLY A 75 27.72 -20.67 -42.40
C GLY A 75 26.71 -20.54 -41.24
N HIS A 76 27.07 -19.79 -40.19
CA HIS A 76 26.20 -19.42 -39.09
C HIS A 76 25.75 -17.97 -39.23
N GLU A 77 24.48 -17.71 -38.93
CA GLU A 77 23.89 -16.38 -38.88
C GLU A 77 23.72 -15.94 -37.42
N TYR A 78 24.09 -14.68 -37.14
CA TYR A 78 24.08 -14.09 -35.81
C TYR A 78 23.30 -12.78 -35.84
N LEU A 79 22.47 -12.57 -34.82
CA LEU A 79 21.78 -11.32 -34.60
C LEU A 79 22.30 -10.71 -33.29
N ALA A 80 23.05 -9.60 -33.39
CA ALA A 80 23.52 -8.87 -32.22
C ALA A 80 22.62 -7.67 -31.93
N ARG A 81 22.46 -7.34 -30.66
CA ARG A 81 21.79 -6.11 -30.21
C ARG A 81 22.81 -5.12 -29.65
N THR A 82 22.67 -3.85 -30.01
CA THR A 82 23.45 -2.75 -29.45
C THR A 82 22.49 -1.70 -28.89
N TRP A 83 22.72 -1.26 -27.66
CA TRP A 83 21.96 -0.17 -27.06
C TRP A 83 22.68 1.15 -27.27
N LEU A 84 21.92 2.23 -27.47
CA LEU A 84 22.48 3.58 -27.56
C LEU A 84 23.03 4.04 -26.21
N LEU A 85 22.24 3.91 -25.15
CA LEU A 85 22.62 4.19 -23.76
C LEU A 85 22.68 2.90 -22.95
N ASP A 86 23.49 2.88 -21.89
CA ASP A 86 23.55 1.74 -20.96
C ASP A 86 22.14 1.47 -20.38
N PRO A 87 21.54 0.30 -20.67
CA PRO A 87 20.16 0.00 -20.26
C PRO A 87 20.00 -0.05 -18.73
N HIS A 88 21.06 -0.32 -17.98
CA HIS A 88 21.01 -0.27 -16.52
C HIS A 88 20.89 1.17 -16.00
N GLN A 89 21.54 2.13 -16.66
CA GLN A 89 21.52 3.54 -16.26
C GLN A 89 20.19 4.23 -16.61
N VAL A 90 19.60 3.90 -17.76
CA VAL A 90 18.28 4.46 -18.15
C VAL A 90 17.15 3.81 -17.35
N GLY A 91 17.25 2.52 -17.03
CA GLY A 91 16.30 1.81 -16.18
C GLY A 91 16.21 2.39 -14.76
N ASP A 92 17.35 2.73 -14.17
CA ASP A 92 17.42 3.35 -12.84
C ASP A 92 16.82 4.78 -12.79
N LYS A 93 16.83 5.50 -13.93
CA LYS A 93 16.18 6.81 -14.07
C LYS A 93 14.67 6.69 -14.16
N ALA A 94 14.15 5.66 -14.84
CA ALA A 94 12.72 5.34 -14.87
C ALA A 94 12.16 5.00 -13.47
N ALA A 95 13.00 4.46 -12.59
CA ALA A 95 12.64 4.08 -11.22
C ALA A 95 12.65 5.25 -10.23
N ARG A 96 12.98 6.48 -10.66
CA ARG A 96 12.78 7.68 -9.84
C ARG A 96 11.36 8.16 -10.07
N PRO A 97 10.39 7.82 -9.21
CA PRO A 97 9.05 8.38 -9.34
C PRO A 97 9.21 9.90 -9.32
N SER A 98 8.77 10.56 -10.38
CA SER A 98 8.62 12.00 -10.39
C SER A 98 7.86 12.34 -9.11
N ARG A 99 8.50 13.07 -8.18
CA ARG A 99 7.89 13.60 -6.94
C ARG A 99 6.64 14.46 -7.20
N ARG A 100 6.28 14.66 -8.46
CA ARG A 100 5.16 15.45 -8.92
C ARG A 100 3.92 14.55 -9.02
N LYS A 101 3.06 14.66 -7.98
CA LYS A 101 1.60 14.33 -7.92
C LYS A 101 1.14 13.28 -6.90
N LEU A 102 1.88 12.99 -5.82
CA LEU A 102 1.18 12.52 -4.62
C LEU A 102 0.37 13.69 -4.05
N ARG A 103 -0.93 13.51 -3.80
CA ARG A 103 -1.69 14.44 -2.95
C ARG A 103 -0.90 14.59 -1.64
N PRO A 104 -0.76 15.80 -1.07
CA PRO A 104 -0.07 15.94 0.21
C PRO A 104 -0.78 15.06 1.24
N TRP A 105 -0.01 14.23 1.95
CA TRP A 105 -0.56 13.42 3.03
C TRP A 105 -1.15 14.33 4.11
N ASN A 106 -2.31 13.99 4.64
CA ASN A 106 -3.00 14.80 5.65
C ASN A 106 -2.32 14.84 7.03
N GLY A 107 -1.19 14.15 7.18
CA GLY A 107 -0.39 14.17 8.41
C GLY A 107 -0.84 13.21 9.49
N ARG A 108 -1.99 12.52 9.34
CA ARG A 108 -2.58 11.72 10.43
C ARG A 108 -3.08 10.33 10.03
N ASP A 109 -3.55 10.12 8.80
CA ASP A 109 -4.29 8.90 8.44
C ASP A 109 -3.41 7.79 7.85
N PHE A 110 -3.58 6.58 8.37
CA PHE A 110 -2.93 5.36 7.91
C PHE A 110 -3.95 4.28 7.56
N TYR A 111 -3.67 3.53 6.51
CA TYR A 111 -4.32 2.26 6.24
C TYR A 111 -3.52 1.15 6.92
N VAL A 112 -4.21 0.19 7.54
CA VAL A 112 -3.58 -0.96 8.19
C VAL A 112 -4.33 -2.24 7.85
N ILE A 113 -3.66 -3.22 7.23
CA ILE A 113 -4.22 -4.55 6.98
C ILE A 113 -3.75 -5.54 8.05
N LEU A 114 -4.70 -6.20 8.71
CA LEU A 114 -4.45 -7.11 9.84
C LEU A 114 -4.23 -8.58 9.42
N GLY A 115 -4.47 -8.89 8.15
CA GLY A 115 -4.44 -10.25 7.64
C GLY A 115 -5.49 -10.50 6.58
N ARG A 116 -5.87 -11.77 6.43
CA ARG A 116 -6.94 -12.21 5.53
C ARG A 116 -8.10 -12.77 6.38
N ALA A 117 -9.32 -12.58 5.92
CA ALA A 117 -10.49 -13.21 6.50
C ALA A 117 -10.38 -14.73 6.32
N GLU A 118 -10.13 -15.43 7.41
CA GLU A 118 -10.10 -16.89 7.49
C GLU A 118 -11.04 -17.34 8.63
N PRO A 119 -11.81 -18.43 8.44
CA PRO A 119 -12.70 -18.93 9.49
C PRO A 119 -11.93 -19.23 10.78
N GLY A 120 -12.34 -18.61 11.88
CA GLY A 120 -11.72 -18.83 13.19
C GLY A 120 -10.41 -18.06 13.43
N ASP A 121 -10.03 -17.13 12.55
CA ASP A 121 -8.88 -16.26 12.77
C ASP A 121 -9.14 -15.29 13.94
N PRO A 122 -8.39 -15.39 15.05
CA PRO A 122 -8.65 -14.60 16.23
C PRO A 122 -8.17 -13.15 16.11
N ARG A 123 -7.34 -12.80 15.11
CA ARG A 123 -6.61 -11.52 15.06
C ARG A 123 -7.52 -10.30 15.19
N TRP A 124 -8.56 -10.20 14.35
CA TRP A 124 -9.49 -9.07 14.44
C TRP A 124 -10.36 -9.13 15.70
N PRO A 125 -11.01 -10.26 16.05
CA PRO A 125 -11.80 -10.34 17.27
C PRO A 125 -11.07 -9.87 18.54
N ILE A 126 -9.81 -10.27 18.74
CA ILE A 126 -9.03 -9.83 19.90
C ILE A 126 -8.57 -8.37 19.76
N ALA A 127 -8.13 -7.94 18.58
CA ALA A 127 -7.72 -6.56 18.29
C ALA A 127 -8.87 -5.56 18.52
N HIS A 128 -10.08 -5.93 18.08
CA HIS A 128 -11.30 -5.18 18.28
C HIS A 128 -11.66 -5.10 19.77
N LYS A 129 -11.70 -6.24 20.47
CA LYS A 129 -12.10 -6.31 21.89
C LYS A 129 -11.13 -5.58 22.82
N TYR A 130 -9.83 -5.70 22.57
CA TYR A 130 -8.79 -5.25 23.48
C TYR A 130 -8.06 -3.98 23.04
N GLY A 131 -8.42 -3.40 21.89
CA GLY A 131 -7.92 -2.09 21.48
C GLY A 131 -6.47 -2.10 20.98
N PHE A 132 -6.19 -2.83 19.90
CA PHE A 132 -4.88 -2.79 19.26
C PHE A 132 -4.93 -3.16 17.78
N LEU A 133 -3.85 -2.86 17.05
CA LEU A 133 -3.50 -3.47 15.77
C LEU A 133 -2.40 -4.50 15.99
N ASN A 134 -2.33 -5.54 15.17
CA ASN A 134 -1.28 -6.56 15.28
C ASN A 134 -0.71 -6.98 13.93
N ALA A 135 0.55 -7.38 13.94
CA ALA A 135 1.19 -8.09 12.84
C ALA A 135 2.35 -8.95 13.35
N GLY A 136 2.49 -10.13 12.78
CA GLY A 136 3.58 -11.08 13.04
C GLY A 136 3.92 -11.91 11.81
N GLY A 137 4.55 -13.07 12.01
CA GLY A 137 4.89 -14.00 10.91
C GLY A 137 6.02 -13.52 9.99
N GLY A 138 6.85 -12.57 10.46
CA GLY A 138 8.03 -12.10 9.73
C GLY A 138 8.30 -10.63 9.99
N SER A 139 9.58 -10.25 10.07
CA SER A 139 9.94 -8.86 10.33
C SER A 139 9.47 -7.89 9.24
N TRP A 140 9.28 -8.39 8.02
CA TRP A 140 8.69 -7.62 6.93
C TRP A 140 7.27 -7.13 7.23
N TYR A 141 6.44 -7.94 7.92
CA TYR A 141 5.04 -7.61 8.18
C TYR A 141 4.88 -6.62 9.33
N TRP A 142 5.63 -6.78 10.43
CA TRP A 142 5.44 -5.90 11.58
C TRP A 142 6.25 -4.60 11.52
N LYS A 143 7.37 -4.55 10.78
CA LYS A 143 8.19 -3.32 10.65
C LYS A 143 7.39 -2.10 10.19
N PRO A 144 6.46 -2.19 9.21
CA PRO A 144 5.59 -1.07 8.84
C PRO A 144 4.82 -0.43 10.00
N LEU A 145 4.44 -1.21 11.04
CA LEU A 145 3.75 -0.68 12.22
C LEU A 145 4.58 0.33 13.01
N ARG A 146 5.92 0.34 12.87
CA ARG A 146 6.81 1.35 13.48
C ARG A 146 6.54 2.77 12.99
N ASN A 147 5.87 2.94 11.85
CA ASN A 147 5.50 4.24 11.32
C ASN A 147 4.29 4.86 12.04
N LEU A 148 3.54 4.04 12.79
CA LEU A 148 2.42 4.50 13.60
C LEU A 148 2.94 5.17 14.88
N LYS A 149 2.37 6.33 15.19
CA LYS A 149 2.72 7.14 16.35
C LYS A 149 1.44 7.51 17.10
N PRO A 150 1.52 7.72 18.42
CA PRO A 150 0.39 8.24 19.18
C PRO A 150 -0.23 9.47 18.51
N GLY A 151 -1.55 9.49 18.41
CA GLY A 151 -2.33 10.53 17.74
C GLY A 151 -2.61 10.28 16.26
N HIS A 152 -1.89 9.37 15.58
CA HIS A 152 -2.27 8.93 14.23
C HIS A 152 -3.63 8.22 14.25
N ARG A 153 -4.38 8.36 13.17
CA ARG A 153 -5.63 7.64 12.97
C ARG A 153 -5.42 6.51 11.98
N VAL A 154 -6.01 5.36 12.26
CA VAL A 154 -5.84 4.12 11.51
C VAL A 154 -7.17 3.64 10.98
N PHE A 155 -7.16 3.22 9.72
CA PHE A 155 -8.26 2.59 9.02
C PHE A 155 -7.91 1.10 8.90
N ALA A 156 -8.48 0.29 9.78
CA ALA A 156 -8.21 -1.13 9.89
C ALA A 156 -8.97 -1.92 8.83
N TYR A 157 -8.27 -2.82 8.14
CA TYR A 157 -8.76 -3.61 7.03
C TYR A 157 -8.45 -5.09 7.21
N VAL A 158 -9.40 -5.95 6.86
CA VAL A 158 -9.23 -7.40 6.81
C VAL A 158 -9.32 -7.85 5.35
N GLY A 159 -8.24 -8.45 4.85
CA GLY A 159 -8.08 -8.92 3.48
C GLY A 159 -9.21 -9.87 3.06
N GLY A 160 -9.88 -9.58 1.95
CA GLY A 160 -11.02 -10.36 1.47
C GLY A 160 -12.37 -9.97 2.09
N ALA A 161 -12.39 -9.29 3.24
CA ALA A 161 -13.62 -8.79 3.87
C ALA A 161 -13.83 -7.30 3.57
N GLY A 162 -13.02 -6.41 4.14
CA GLY A 162 -13.20 -4.96 4.01
C GLY A 162 -12.63 -4.18 5.20
N TYR A 163 -13.05 -2.92 5.32
CA TYR A 163 -12.76 -2.06 6.46
C TYR A 163 -13.57 -2.48 7.68
N VAL A 164 -12.89 -2.69 8.81
CA VAL A 164 -13.49 -3.23 10.04
C VAL A 164 -13.46 -2.23 11.20
N GLY A 165 -12.63 -1.20 11.15
CA GLY A 165 -12.63 -0.15 12.16
C GLY A 165 -11.83 1.10 11.79
N ILE A 166 -12.15 2.19 12.47
CA ILE A 166 -11.37 3.42 12.52
C ILE A 166 -10.97 3.65 13.98
N GLY A 167 -9.69 3.87 14.23
CA GLY A 167 -9.17 4.06 15.59
C GLY A 167 -8.04 5.08 15.66
N GLN A 168 -7.71 5.52 16.87
CA GLN A 168 -6.59 6.40 17.15
C GLN A 168 -5.49 5.62 17.87
N VAL A 169 -4.26 5.73 17.37
CA VAL A 169 -3.09 5.12 17.99
C VAL A 169 -2.82 5.82 19.32
N THR A 170 -2.70 5.04 20.40
CA THR A 170 -2.46 5.55 21.77
C THR A 170 -1.03 5.26 22.24
N GLY A 171 -0.35 4.29 21.63
CA GLY A 171 0.99 3.85 22.03
C GLY A 171 1.93 3.58 20.85
N LYS A 172 3.19 3.27 21.16
CA LYS A 172 4.15 2.78 20.17
C LYS A 172 3.96 1.28 19.95
N VAL A 173 4.52 0.77 18.85
CA VAL A 173 4.60 -0.66 18.61
C VAL A 173 5.43 -1.35 19.70
N ILE A 174 4.91 -2.44 20.26
CA ILE A 174 5.54 -3.28 21.30
C ILE A 174 5.31 -4.76 20.99
N PRO A 175 6.16 -5.68 21.49
CA PRO A 175 5.86 -7.11 21.43
C PRO A 175 4.54 -7.44 22.13
N ALA A 176 3.77 -8.36 21.57
CA ALA A 176 2.48 -8.78 22.13
C ALA A 176 2.61 -9.35 23.56
N ARG A 177 3.73 -10.01 23.88
CA ARG A 177 4.04 -10.52 25.23
C ARG A 177 4.22 -9.44 26.30
N ASP A 178 4.56 -8.22 25.87
CA ASP A 178 4.78 -7.08 26.77
C ASP A 178 3.54 -6.16 26.81
N ALA A 179 2.50 -6.51 26.07
CA ALA A 179 1.30 -5.71 25.95
C ALA A 179 0.36 -5.91 27.14
N GLU A 180 -0.21 -4.81 27.61
CA GLU A 180 -1.24 -4.80 28.64
C GLU A 180 -2.51 -4.18 28.08
N VAL A 181 -3.65 -4.72 28.48
CA VAL A 181 -4.99 -4.26 28.08
C VAL A 181 -5.73 -3.76 29.32
N GLU A 182 -6.62 -2.80 29.13
CA GLU A 182 -7.46 -2.28 30.22
C GLU A 182 -8.80 -3.01 30.23
N ILE A 183 -9.09 -3.71 31.33
CA ILE A 183 -10.36 -4.40 31.56
C ILE A 183 -10.89 -3.94 32.92
N GLU A 184 -12.09 -3.36 32.91
CA GLU A 184 -12.75 -2.84 34.12
C GLU A 184 -11.86 -1.87 34.92
N GLY A 185 -11.10 -1.03 34.22
CA GLY A 185 -10.17 -0.05 34.82
C GLY A 185 -8.88 -0.65 35.39
N ARG A 186 -8.58 -1.93 35.11
CA ARG A 186 -7.35 -2.59 35.54
C ARG A 186 -6.50 -3.00 34.34
N ARG A 187 -5.21 -2.71 34.40
CA ARG A 187 -4.23 -3.17 33.41
C ARG A 187 -3.90 -4.64 33.67
N GLN A 188 -4.05 -5.47 32.65
CA GLN A 188 -3.79 -6.90 32.71
C GLN A 188 -3.00 -7.32 31.46
N PRO A 189 -2.14 -8.35 31.53
CA PRO A 189 -1.40 -8.83 30.37
C PRO A 189 -2.35 -9.28 29.26
N LEU A 190 -2.05 -8.91 28.01
CA LEU A 190 -2.83 -9.32 26.83
C LEU A 190 -2.89 -10.84 26.70
N LEU A 191 -1.76 -11.52 26.97
CA LEU A 191 -1.66 -12.98 26.80
C LEU A 191 -2.45 -13.78 27.86
N ASP A 192 -2.86 -13.15 28.95
CA ASP A 192 -3.65 -13.80 30.00
C ASP A 192 -5.16 -13.72 29.74
N GLN A 193 -5.57 -13.02 28.69
CA GLN A 193 -6.98 -12.81 28.37
C GLN A 193 -7.63 -14.08 27.79
N PRO A 194 -8.89 -14.38 28.16
CA PRO A 194 -9.54 -15.65 27.84
C PRO A 194 -9.80 -15.87 26.35
N ASP A 195 -9.97 -14.79 25.56
CA ASP A 195 -10.20 -14.89 24.10
C ASP A 195 -8.91 -15.02 23.30
N VAL A 196 -7.74 -14.87 23.94
CA VAL A 196 -6.45 -15.07 23.29
C VAL A 196 -6.14 -16.56 23.29
N SER A 197 -6.29 -17.19 22.12
CA SER A 197 -6.10 -18.64 21.99
C SER A 197 -4.65 -19.05 22.20
N GLU A 198 -4.42 -20.27 22.70
CA GLU A 198 -3.07 -20.82 22.88
C GLU A 198 -2.26 -20.83 21.57
N ALA A 199 -2.92 -21.06 20.43
CA ALA A 199 -2.28 -21.00 19.12
C ALA A 199 -1.72 -19.60 18.82
N TRP A 200 -2.45 -18.54 19.16
CA TRP A 200 -1.96 -17.16 18.99
C TRP A 200 -0.84 -16.84 19.99
N LYS A 201 -0.95 -17.30 21.25
CA LYS A 201 0.09 -17.11 22.28
C LYS A 201 1.43 -17.68 21.86
N GLN A 202 1.47 -18.86 21.23
CA GLN A 202 2.71 -19.50 20.79
C GLN A 202 3.55 -18.59 19.87
N GLY A 203 2.91 -17.84 18.95
CA GLY A 203 3.58 -16.84 18.14
C GLY A 203 3.97 -15.58 18.93
N ALA A 204 3.06 -15.11 19.78
CA ALA A 204 3.22 -13.88 20.55
C ALA A 204 4.35 -13.92 21.59
N VAL A 205 4.62 -15.07 22.21
CA VAL A 205 5.70 -15.22 23.21
C VAL A 205 7.09 -15.31 22.58
N SER A 206 7.19 -15.59 21.27
CA SER A 206 8.48 -15.79 20.62
C SER A 206 9.36 -14.52 20.68
N GLU A 207 10.62 -14.70 21.06
CA GLU A 207 11.65 -13.65 21.01
C GLU A 207 12.28 -13.49 19.63
N ASP A 208 12.05 -14.44 18.71
CA ASP A 208 12.53 -14.34 17.34
C ASP A 208 11.76 -13.25 16.59
N SER A 209 12.48 -12.22 16.15
CA SER A 209 11.96 -11.12 15.34
C SER A 209 11.25 -11.55 14.04
N GLN A 210 11.47 -12.77 13.54
CA GLN A 210 10.78 -13.34 12.38
C GLN A 210 9.48 -14.07 12.74
N VAL A 211 9.21 -14.28 14.02
CA VAL A 211 8.02 -15.01 14.50
C VAL A 211 7.13 -14.12 15.37
N THR A 212 7.76 -13.28 16.19
CA THR A 212 7.11 -12.45 17.20
C THR A 212 5.92 -11.66 16.65
N GLU A 213 4.82 -11.69 17.39
CA GLU A 213 3.67 -10.85 17.13
C GLU A 213 3.90 -9.48 17.78
N MET A 214 3.76 -8.42 16.99
CA MET A 214 3.87 -7.05 17.48
C MET A 214 2.49 -6.42 17.49
N VAL A 215 2.23 -5.59 18.49
CA VAL A 215 0.97 -4.86 18.62
C VAL A 215 1.19 -3.35 18.70
N VAL A 216 0.21 -2.59 18.24
CA VAL A 216 0.12 -1.14 18.40
C VAL A 216 -1.17 -0.84 19.15
N PRO A 217 -1.12 -0.26 20.37
CA PRO A 217 -2.32 0.12 21.10
C PRO A 217 -3.16 1.14 20.35
N VAL A 218 -4.47 0.91 20.28
CA VAL A 218 -5.45 1.72 19.55
C VAL A 218 -6.73 1.88 20.38
N GLU A 219 -7.22 3.10 20.45
CA GLU A 219 -8.59 3.39 20.87
C GLU A 219 -9.50 3.39 19.65
N TRP A 220 -10.50 2.51 19.60
CA TRP A 220 -11.42 2.42 18.48
C TRP A 220 -12.47 3.54 18.55
N LEU A 221 -12.50 4.40 17.52
CA LEU A 221 -13.54 5.43 17.35
C LEU A 221 -14.84 4.79 16.86
N ALA A 222 -14.72 3.82 15.96
CA ALA A 222 -15.80 2.96 15.51
C ALA A 222 -15.21 1.64 14.99
N ALA A 223 -15.80 0.51 15.37
CA ALA A 223 -15.35 -0.81 14.94
C ALA A 223 -16.53 -1.78 14.90
N ARG A 224 -16.41 -2.84 14.09
CA ARG A 224 -17.46 -3.85 13.90
C ARG A 224 -16.87 -5.23 13.60
N PRO A 225 -17.65 -6.32 13.75
CA PRO A 225 -17.21 -7.67 13.38
C PRO A 225 -16.80 -7.78 11.91
N VAL A 226 -16.03 -8.82 11.55
CA VAL A 226 -15.56 -9.04 10.15
C VAL A 226 -16.74 -9.23 9.20
N GLU A 227 -17.82 -9.83 9.69
CA GLU A 227 -19.05 -10.12 8.96
C GLU A 227 -19.77 -8.85 8.52
N GLU A 228 -19.55 -7.75 9.24
CA GLU A 228 -20.12 -6.44 8.94
C GLU A 228 -19.11 -5.51 8.24
N ALA A 229 -17.93 -6.01 7.87
CA ALA A 229 -16.88 -5.23 7.25
C ALA A 229 -17.41 -4.43 6.05
N PHE A 230 -17.03 -3.16 6.00
CA PHE A 230 -17.44 -2.28 4.91
C PHE A 230 -16.52 -2.40 3.73
N ARG A 231 -17.11 -2.71 2.58
CA ARG A 231 -16.44 -2.75 1.31
C ARG A 231 -17.31 -2.09 0.26
N LYS A 232 -16.69 -1.22 -0.52
CA LYS A 232 -17.25 -0.62 -1.73
C LYS A 232 -16.18 -0.69 -2.82
N GLN A 233 -16.61 -0.88 -4.06
CA GLN A 233 -15.71 -0.81 -5.21
C GLN A 233 -15.06 0.59 -5.28
N GLY A 234 -13.80 0.65 -5.72
CA GLY A 234 -13.04 1.90 -5.83
C GLY A 234 -12.33 2.36 -4.55
N LEU A 235 -12.61 1.77 -3.38
CA LEU A 235 -11.89 2.10 -2.15
C LEU A 235 -10.46 1.56 -2.16
N PHE A 236 -9.54 2.35 -1.62
CA PHE A 236 -8.14 1.99 -1.47
C PHE A 236 -7.99 0.69 -0.68
N ALA A 237 -7.08 -0.18 -1.12
CA ALA A 237 -6.63 -1.34 -0.38
C ALA A 237 -5.18 -1.66 -0.77
N SER A 238 -4.37 -2.06 0.22
CA SER A 238 -2.97 -2.41 0.00
C SER A 238 -2.63 -3.74 0.69
N GLN A 239 -1.63 -4.43 0.16
CA GLN A 239 -1.02 -5.61 0.79
C GLN A 239 0.04 -5.22 1.83
N LEU A 240 0.48 -3.95 1.85
CA LEU A 240 1.39 -3.46 2.88
C LEU A 240 0.67 -3.39 4.22
N THR A 241 1.26 -3.99 5.26
CA THR A 241 0.66 -4.06 6.60
C THR A 241 0.24 -2.70 7.12
N ALA A 242 1.06 -1.66 6.93
CA ALA A 242 0.68 -0.28 7.23
C ALA A 242 1.29 0.69 6.21
N CYS A 243 0.49 1.63 5.73
CA CYS A 243 0.93 2.71 4.86
C CYS A 243 0.12 3.98 5.10
N LYS A 244 0.66 5.12 4.68
CA LYS A 244 -0.06 6.40 4.72
C LYS A 244 -1.28 6.31 3.80
N LEU A 245 -2.45 6.71 4.30
CA LEU A 245 -3.67 6.77 3.51
C LEU A 245 -3.80 8.19 2.93
N TYR A 246 -3.71 8.31 1.61
CA TYR A 246 -3.80 9.57 0.88
C TYR A 246 -5.18 9.81 0.28
N ASP A 247 -5.94 8.74 0.05
CA ASP A 247 -7.17 8.82 -0.69
C ASP A 247 -8.31 9.38 0.15
N GLU A 248 -8.57 10.68 -0.01
CA GLU A 248 -9.68 11.38 0.64
C GLU A 248 -11.05 10.77 0.36
N HIS A 249 -11.26 10.15 -0.80
CA HIS A 249 -12.53 9.50 -1.10
C HIS A 249 -12.71 8.28 -0.19
N THR A 250 -11.67 7.46 -0.08
CA THR A 250 -11.66 6.33 0.85
C THR A 250 -11.87 6.80 2.29
N ILE A 251 -11.13 7.82 2.73
CA ILE A 251 -11.26 8.35 4.10
C ILE A 251 -12.71 8.76 4.39
N LYS A 252 -13.29 9.65 3.59
CA LYS A 252 -14.65 10.16 3.80
C LYS A 252 -15.72 9.07 3.69
N THR A 253 -15.57 8.16 2.74
CA THR A 253 -16.54 7.09 2.51
C THR A 253 -16.54 6.07 3.65
N VAL A 254 -15.35 5.72 4.16
CA VAL A 254 -15.24 4.81 5.31
C VAL A 254 -15.71 5.52 6.57
N GLU A 255 -15.33 6.78 6.83
CA GLU A 255 -15.86 7.56 7.97
C GLU A 255 -17.39 7.58 8.00
N ALA A 256 -18.03 7.89 6.87
CA ALA A 256 -19.48 7.90 6.75
C ALA A 256 -20.10 6.53 7.01
N ALA A 257 -19.50 5.46 6.48
CA ALA A 257 -19.96 4.09 6.69
C ALA A 257 -19.77 3.59 8.14
N PHE A 258 -18.97 4.28 8.94
CA PHE A 258 -18.77 4.03 10.36
C PHE A 258 -19.45 5.10 11.25
N GLY A 259 -20.23 6.01 10.67
CA GLY A 259 -20.99 7.03 11.42
C GLY A 259 -20.13 8.15 12.02
N LEU A 260 -18.91 8.35 11.54
CA LEU A 260 -17.95 9.32 12.08
C LEU A 260 -17.92 10.65 11.31
N ASN A 261 -19.02 11.01 10.63
CA ASN A 261 -19.09 12.29 9.91
C ASN A 261 -18.81 13.45 10.87
N GLU A 262 -17.87 14.32 10.49
CA GLU A 262 -17.64 15.58 11.19
C GLU A 262 -18.97 16.32 11.29
N ALA A 263 -19.39 16.65 12.52
CA ALA A 263 -20.35 17.72 12.71
C ALA A 263 -19.65 18.98 12.16
N THR A 264 -20.02 19.39 10.94
CA THR A 264 -19.65 20.67 10.38
C THR A 264 -20.17 21.74 11.34
N ASN A 265 -19.28 22.28 12.17
CA ASN A 265 -19.48 23.53 12.90
C ASN A 265 -18.87 24.67 12.08
#